data_AF-A0A381URS6-F1
#
_entry.id   AF-A0A381URS6-F1
#
_cell.length_a   1.000
_cell.length_b   1.000
_cell.length_c   1.000
_cell.angle_alpha   90.00
_cell.angle_beta   90.00
_cell.angle_gamma   90.00
#
_symmetry.space_group_name_H-M   'P 1'
#
loop_
_entity.id
_entity.type
_entity.pdbx_description
1 polymer ?
#
loop_
_entity_poly.entity_id
_entity_poly.type
_entity_poly.pdbx_seq_one_letter_code
_entity_poly.pdbx_strand_id
1 'polypeptide(L)'
;VHAETIVVDRIYLIVNSQMLTRSEAQDVKSAIMSQKSSGEKTQAELDNQLLMNLMQEMLLLDRANALKIVPMENEIDSRLNSLADEQPQLLDIYSEEDLKEQLVRDFKKHRVISREVDSKIHINSLDIENFCYRQMRNQRKIGLAQIL
;
A
#
# COMPACT_ATOMS: atom_id res chain seq x y z
N VAL A 1 34.90 -37.18 2.26
CA VAL A 1 34.28 -36.13 1.43
C VAL A 1 33.39 -35.32 2.34
N HIS A 2 33.82 -34.13 2.76
CA HIS A 2 33.01 -33.23 3.57
C HIS A 2 32.42 -32.19 2.62
N ALA A 3 31.10 -32.19 2.46
CA ALA A 3 30.40 -31.16 1.73
C ALA A 3 30.43 -29.88 2.57
N GLU A 4 31.03 -28.82 2.04
CA GLU A 4 31.08 -27.52 2.69
C GLU A 4 29.68 -26.89 2.60
N THR A 5 29.04 -26.66 3.75
CA THR A 5 27.71 -26.05 3.81
C THR A 5 27.81 -24.55 3.50
N ILE A 6 27.25 -24.14 2.36
CA ILE A 6 27.19 -22.74 1.94
C ILE A 6 25.82 -22.17 2.33
N VAL A 7 25.81 -21.11 3.14
CA VAL A 7 24.59 -20.37 3.48
C VAL A 7 24.32 -19.36 2.36
N VAL A 8 23.29 -19.63 1.56
CA VAL A 8 22.94 -18.80 0.39
C VAL A 8 22.16 -17.54 0.79
N ASP A 9 21.18 -17.65 1.69
CA ASP A 9 20.42 -16.52 2.20
C ASP A 9 19.93 -16.79 3.63
N ARG A 10 19.61 -15.72 4.37
CA ARG A 10 19.09 -15.77 5.73
C ARG A 10 17.69 -15.21 5.78
N ILE A 11 16.89 -15.76 6.70
CA ILE A 11 15.57 -15.26 7.02
C ILE A 11 15.71 -13.88 7.68
N TYR A 12 14.98 -12.91 7.15
CA TYR A 12 14.91 -11.56 7.71
C TYR A 12 13.68 -11.39 8.61
N LEU A 13 12.50 -11.82 8.14
CA LEU A 13 11.25 -11.68 8.87
C LEU A 13 10.29 -12.84 8.55
N ILE A 14 9.54 -13.29 9.55
CA ILE A 14 8.45 -14.27 9.38
C ILE A 14 7.17 -13.62 9.90
N VAL A 15 6.12 -13.63 9.07
CA VAL A 15 4.79 -13.13 9.43
C VAL A 15 3.76 -14.16 8.99
N ASN A 16 3.01 -14.68 9.96
CA ASN A 16 2.07 -15.78 9.77
C ASN A 16 2.72 -16.96 9.02
N SER A 17 2.19 -17.29 7.84
CA SER A 17 2.67 -18.38 6.99
C SER A 17 3.63 -17.91 5.89
N GLN A 18 4.12 -16.66 5.95
CA GLN A 18 5.04 -16.07 4.98
C GLN A 18 6.39 -15.74 5.61
N MET A 19 7.43 -15.84 4.80
CA MET A 19 8.81 -15.59 5.17
C MET A 19 9.43 -14.66 4.13
N LEU A 20 10.20 -13.68 4.61
CA LEU A 20 10.99 -12.77 3.79
C LEU A 20 12.48 -12.99 4.07
N THR A 21 13.28 -13.09 3.03
CA THR A 21 14.74 -13.23 3.15
C THR A 21 15.44 -11.88 3.29
N ARG A 22 16.72 -11.93 3.63
CA ARG A 22 17.54 -10.73 3.81
C ARG A 22 17.79 -10.00 2.49
N SER A 23 17.95 -10.75 1.40
CA SER A 23 18.12 -10.19 0.06
C SER A 23 16.87 -9.39 -0.34
N GLU A 24 15.68 -9.99 -0.20
CA GLU A 24 14.41 -9.34 -0.53
C GLU A 24 14.17 -8.08 0.30
N ALA A 25 14.50 -8.10 1.60
CA ALA A 25 14.38 -6.91 2.46
C ALA A 25 15.33 -5.78 2.04
N GLN A 26 16.52 -6.13 1.54
CA GLN A 26 17.52 -5.16 1.10
C GLN A 26 17.13 -4.50 -0.24
N ASP A 27 16.47 -5.23 -1.12
CA ASP A 27 15.95 -4.69 -2.38
C ASP A 27 14.85 -3.65 -2.11
N VAL A 28 13.90 -3.98 -1.21
CA VAL A 28 12.85 -3.05 -0.78
C VAL A 28 13.45 -1.83 -0.06
N LYS A 29 14.47 -2.02 0.78
CA LYS A 29 15.18 -0.91 1.43
C LYS A 29 15.77 0.05 0.41
N SER A 30 16.39 -0.48 -0.63
CA SER A 30 17.04 0.31 -1.68
C SER A 30 16.02 1.10 -2.50
N ALA A 31 14.86 0.51 -2.81
CA ALA A 31 13.75 1.18 -3.47
C ALA A 31 13.11 2.30 -2.62
N ILE A 32 12.97 2.11 -1.30
CA ILE A 32 12.43 3.15 -0.40
C ILE A 32 13.42 4.32 -0.26
N MET A 33 14.72 4.03 -0.21
CA MET A 33 15.78 5.04 -0.10
C MET A 33 15.88 5.89 -1.36
N SER A 34 15.65 5.33 -2.55
CA SER A 34 15.69 6.08 -3.81
C SER A 34 14.50 7.03 -4.01
N GLN A 35 13.36 6.76 -3.36
CA GLN A 35 12.15 7.57 -3.47
C GLN A 35 12.05 8.72 -2.44
N LYS A 36 12.86 8.73 -1.37
CA LYS A 36 12.77 9.75 -0.33
C LYS A 36 13.71 10.93 -0.55
N SER A 37 13.12 12.12 -0.69
CA SER A 37 13.79 13.39 -0.56
C SER A 37 13.74 13.91 0.89
N SER A 38 14.89 14.38 1.38
CA SER A 38 15.01 15.56 2.25
C SER A 38 14.39 15.55 3.66
N GLY A 39 14.37 14.42 4.38
CA GLY A 39 14.09 14.42 5.83
C GLY A 39 15.25 13.80 6.61
N GLU A 40 15.82 14.52 7.59
CA GLU A 40 16.79 13.98 8.56
C GLU A 40 16.11 12.94 9.47
N LYS A 41 15.93 11.72 8.95
CA LYS A 41 15.55 10.56 9.75
C LYS A 41 16.80 9.79 10.09
N THR A 42 16.89 9.33 11.33
CA THR A 42 17.97 8.45 11.75
C THR A 42 17.89 7.11 11.02
N GLN A 43 19.01 6.43 10.85
CA GLN A 43 19.05 5.11 10.21
C GLN A 43 18.12 4.10 10.92
N ALA A 44 18.03 4.17 12.25
CA ALA A 44 17.17 3.31 13.05
C ALA A 44 15.67 3.55 12.78
N GLU A 45 15.26 4.80 12.58
CA GLU A 45 13.87 5.12 12.21
C GLU A 45 13.53 4.64 10.80
N LEU A 46 14.49 4.73 9.86
CA LEU A 46 14.31 4.20 8.51
C LEU A 46 14.18 2.67 8.51
N ASP A 47 15.00 1.99 9.31
CA ASP A 47 14.96 0.54 9.43
C ASP A 47 13.66 0.07 10.11
N ASN A 48 13.18 0.78 11.14
CA ASN A 48 11.87 0.51 11.75
C ASN A 48 10.72 0.77 10.78
N GLN A 49 10.79 1.85 9.98
CA GLN A 49 9.76 2.15 8.99
C GLN A 49 9.73 1.07 7.89
N LEU A 50 10.89 0.62 7.42
CA LEU A 50 11.01 -0.49 6.48
C LEU A 50 10.38 -1.77 7.06
N LEU A 51 10.75 -2.13 8.29
CA LEU A 51 10.22 -3.32 8.97
C LEU A 51 8.69 -3.27 9.08
N MET A 52 8.15 -2.12 9.47
CA MET A 52 6.70 -1.93 9.60
C MET A 52 5.98 -2.04 8.26
N ASN A 53 6.54 -1.44 7.21
CA ASN A 53 5.98 -1.52 5.85
C ASN A 53 5.97 -2.98 5.34
N LEU A 54 7.09 -3.69 5.48
CA LEU A 54 7.21 -5.10 5.08
C LEU A 54 6.23 -6.01 5.84
N MET A 55 6.12 -5.80 7.15
CA MET A 55 5.19 -6.56 7.98
C MET A 55 3.74 -6.31 7.57
N GLN A 56 3.35 -5.04 7.36
CA GLN A 56 2.01 -4.68 6.90
C GLN A 56 1.69 -5.28 5.53
N GLU A 57 2.64 -5.23 4.59
CA GLU A 57 2.49 -5.81 3.27
C GLU A 57 2.22 -7.32 3.34
N MET A 58 3.02 -8.07 4.11
CA MET A 58 2.80 -9.51 4.29
C MET A 58 1.45 -9.81 4.95
N LEU A 59 1.04 -9.05 5.97
CA LEU A 59 -0.26 -9.23 6.63
C LEU A 59 -1.42 -9.00 5.66
N LEU A 60 -1.34 -7.96 4.81
CA LEU A 60 -2.37 -7.66 3.83
C LEU A 60 -2.45 -8.75 2.75
N LEU A 61 -1.31 -9.24 2.26
CA LEU A 61 -1.27 -10.32 1.27
C LEU A 61 -1.79 -11.64 1.83
N ASP A 62 -1.40 -11.97 3.08
CA ASP A 62 -1.92 -13.14 3.80
C ASP A 62 -3.46 -13.06 3.96
N ARG A 63 -3.96 -11.89 4.36
CA ARG A 63 -5.40 -11.63 4.45
C ARG A 63 -6.10 -11.73 3.10
N ALA A 64 -5.50 -11.21 2.02
CA ALA A 64 -6.04 -11.32 0.67
C ALA A 64 -6.19 -12.77 0.22
N ASN A 65 -5.18 -13.59 0.51
CA ASN A 65 -5.21 -15.03 0.22
C ASN A 65 -6.30 -15.74 1.05
N ALA A 66 -6.42 -15.43 2.34
CA ALA A 66 -7.48 -15.97 3.19
C ALA A 66 -8.90 -15.59 2.70
N LEU A 67 -9.06 -14.39 2.15
CA LEU A 67 -10.31 -13.89 1.57
C LEU A 67 -10.53 -14.32 0.11
N LYS A 68 -9.58 -15.06 -0.48
CA LYS A 68 -9.58 -15.50 -1.89
C LYS A 68 -9.78 -14.34 -2.87
N ILE A 69 -9.13 -13.22 -2.61
CA ILE A 69 -9.16 -12.05 -3.50
C ILE A 69 -8.24 -12.32 -4.69
N VAL A 70 -8.83 -12.32 -5.88
CA VAL A 70 -8.14 -12.51 -7.17
C VAL A 70 -8.60 -11.40 -8.12
N PRO A 71 -7.70 -10.80 -8.92
CA PRO A 71 -8.09 -9.86 -9.96
C PRO A 71 -9.03 -10.50 -10.99
N MET A 72 -9.92 -9.72 -11.59
CA MET A 72 -10.72 -10.20 -12.72
C MET A 72 -9.86 -10.33 -13.98
N GLU A 73 -10.32 -11.15 -14.93
CA GLU A 73 -9.69 -11.30 -16.24
C GLU A 73 -9.58 -9.92 -16.92
N ASN A 74 -8.38 -9.56 -17.37
CA ASN A 74 -8.00 -8.28 -17.99
C ASN A 74 -7.91 -7.05 -17.07
N GLU A 75 -8.19 -7.15 -15.76
CA GLU A 75 -8.10 -5.99 -14.84
C GLU A 75 -6.65 -5.50 -14.68
N ILE A 76 -5.72 -6.47 -14.57
CA ILE A 76 -4.29 -6.18 -14.47
C ILE A 76 -3.74 -5.65 -15.80
N ASP A 77 -4.14 -6.24 -16.93
CA ASP A 77 -3.70 -5.77 -18.25
C ASP A 77 -4.23 -4.36 -18.54
N SER A 78 -5.49 -4.07 -18.15
CA SER A 78 -6.05 -2.72 -18.26
C SER A 78 -5.25 -1.72 -17.41
N ARG A 79 -4.89 -2.12 -16.19
CA ARG A 79 -4.10 -1.26 -15.29
C ARG A 79 -2.66 -1.07 -15.81
N LEU A 80 -2.07 -2.11 -16.39
CA LEU A 80 -0.76 -2.05 -17.03
C LEU A 80 -0.77 -1.11 -18.24
N ASN A 81 -1.80 -1.17 -19.08
CA ASN A 81 -1.96 -0.25 -20.21
C ASN A 81 -2.07 1.21 -19.73
N SER A 82 -2.85 1.47 -18.67
CA SER A 82 -2.89 2.81 -18.06
C SER A 82 -1.52 3.23 -17.50
N LEU A 83 -0.76 2.30 -16.91
CA LEU A 83 0.58 2.59 -16.41
C LEU A 83 1.55 2.91 -17.56
N ALA A 84 1.43 2.22 -18.69
CA ALA A 84 2.18 2.50 -19.90
C ALA A 84 1.93 3.91 -20.43
N ASP A 85 0.67 4.36 -20.37
CA ASP A 85 0.28 5.71 -20.79
C ASP A 85 0.76 6.79 -19.80
N GLU A 86 0.62 6.54 -18.49
CA GLU A 86 0.95 7.50 -17.43
C GLU A 86 2.47 7.62 -17.17
N GLN A 87 3.19 6.50 -17.22
CA GLN A 87 4.60 6.39 -16.82
C GLN A 87 5.36 5.41 -17.73
N PRO A 88 5.55 5.74 -19.02
CA PRO A 88 6.18 4.84 -19.99
C PRO A 88 7.60 4.42 -19.60
N GLN A 89 8.34 5.29 -18.90
CA GLN A 89 9.71 5.01 -18.43
C GLN A 89 9.84 3.79 -17.51
N LEU A 90 8.75 3.31 -16.90
CA LEU A 90 8.79 2.10 -16.07
C LEU A 90 8.92 0.82 -16.90
N LEU A 91 8.41 0.82 -18.14
CA LEU A 91 8.50 -0.32 -19.06
C LEU A 91 9.91 -0.52 -19.62
N ASP A 92 10.74 0.54 -19.60
CA ASP A 92 12.15 0.46 -20.02
C ASP A 92 13.05 -0.13 -18.93
N ILE A 93 12.62 -0.04 -17.66
CA ILE A 93 13.42 -0.40 -16.48
C ILE A 93 13.04 -1.77 -15.93
N TYR A 94 11.75 -2.12 -15.96
CA TYR A 94 11.21 -3.35 -15.40
C TYR A 94 10.58 -4.22 -16.47
N SER A 95 10.65 -5.54 -16.28
CA SER A 95 9.97 -6.47 -17.18
C SER A 95 8.45 -6.36 -17.03
N GLU A 96 7.72 -6.67 -18.10
CA GLU A 96 6.26 -6.67 -18.07
C GLU A 96 5.71 -7.65 -17.01
N GLU A 97 6.37 -8.80 -16.84
CA GLU A 97 5.99 -9.84 -15.88
C GLU A 97 6.14 -9.35 -14.43
N ASP A 98 7.26 -8.70 -14.11
CA ASP A 98 7.49 -8.13 -12.77
C ASP A 98 6.47 -7.03 -12.44
N LEU A 99 6.16 -6.18 -13.42
CA LEU A 99 5.15 -5.13 -13.28
C LEU A 99 3.75 -5.73 -13.06
N LYS A 100 3.38 -6.78 -13.80
CA LYS A 100 2.11 -7.49 -13.60
C LYS A 100 2.05 -8.12 -12.21
N GLU A 101 3.12 -8.77 -11.76
CA GLU A 101 3.16 -9.34 -10.42
C GLU A 101 2.96 -8.26 -9.35
N GLN A 102 3.64 -7.12 -9.50
CA GLN A 102 3.50 -6.00 -8.58
C GLN A 102 2.08 -5.42 -8.59
N LEU A 103 1.47 -5.26 -9.77
CA LEU A 103 0.08 -4.80 -9.89
C LEU A 103 -0.90 -5.77 -9.23
N VAL A 104 -0.67 -7.09 -9.32
CA VAL A 104 -1.49 -8.09 -8.62
C VAL A 104 -1.36 -7.94 -7.10
N ARG A 105 -0.14 -7.74 -6.59
CA ARG A 105 0.10 -7.51 -5.15
C ARG A 105 -0.60 -6.24 -4.67
N ASP A 106 -0.47 -5.14 -5.41
CA ASP A 106 -1.11 -3.86 -5.09
C ASP A 106 -2.64 -3.94 -5.14
N PHE A 107 -3.19 -4.61 -6.15
CA PHE A 107 -4.62 -4.90 -6.25
C PHE A 107 -5.14 -5.62 -5.01
N LYS A 108 -4.49 -6.72 -4.62
CA LYS A 108 -4.86 -7.51 -3.43
C LYS A 108 -4.84 -6.65 -2.17
N LYS A 109 -3.78 -5.88 -1.95
CA LYS A 109 -3.65 -4.97 -0.80
C LYS A 109 -4.79 -3.97 -0.76
N HIS A 110 -5.04 -3.26 -1.87
CA HIS A 110 -6.08 -2.25 -1.94
C HIS A 110 -7.47 -2.83 -1.68
N ARG A 111 -7.77 -4.00 -2.24
CA ARG A 111 -9.07 -4.66 -2.08
C ARG A 111 -9.32 -5.15 -0.66
N VAL A 112 -8.30 -5.64 0.04
CA VAL A 112 -8.38 -5.98 1.47
C VAL A 112 -8.70 -4.73 2.28
N ILE A 113 -7.94 -3.64 2.06
CA ILE A 113 -8.13 -2.39 2.80
C ILE A 113 -9.54 -1.86 2.59
N SER A 114 -9.99 -1.69 1.34
CA SER A 114 -11.35 -1.21 1.06
C SER A 114 -12.39 -2.09 1.76
N ARG A 115 -12.35 -3.41 1.58
CA ARG A 115 -13.34 -4.31 2.19
C ARG A 115 -13.38 -4.22 3.71
N GLU A 116 -12.23 -4.24 4.36
CA GLU A 116 -12.13 -4.23 5.83
C GLU A 116 -12.46 -2.85 6.41
N VAL A 117 -12.02 -1.77 5.76
CA VAL A 117 -12.34 -0.40 6.18
C VAL A 117 -13.82 -0.12 5.98
N ASP A 118 -14.37 -0.40 4.79
CA ASP A 118 -15.78 -0.17 4.47
C ASP A 118 -16.71 -0.93 5.42
N SER A 119 -16.34 -2.15 5.82
CA SER A 119 -17.11 -2.93 6.81
C SER A 119 -17.12 -2.32 8.22
N LYS A 120 -16.15 -1.46 8.55
CA LYS A 120 -16.01 -0.82 9.87
C LYS A 120 -16.56 0.60 9.89
N ILE A 121 -16.84 1.19 8.74
CA ILE A 121 -17.48 2.50 8.64
C ILE A 121 -18.95 2.35 9.04
N HIS A 122 -19.29 2.91 10.20
CA HIS A 122 -20.67 3.00 10.69
C HIS A 122 -21.01 4.48 10.78
N ILE A 123 -21.93 4.94 9.93
CA ILE A 123 -22.42 6.31 9.92
C ILE A 123 -23.92 6.25 10.26
N ASN A 124 -24.32 6.92 11.35
CA ASN A 124 -25.72 7.02 11.72
C ASN A 124 -26.39 8.20 11.02
N SER A 125 -27.68 8.10 10.71
CA SER A 125 -28.47 9.19 10.11
C SER A 125 -28.39 10.47 10.93
N LEU A 126 -28.34 10.36 12.27
CA LEU A 126 -28.19 11.51 13.17
C LEU A 126 -26.85 12.24 12.97
N ASP A 127 -25.77 11.50 12.69
CA ASP A 127 -24.45 12.10 12.44
C ASP A 127 -24.44 12.86 11.11
N ILE A 128 -25.12 12.31 10.10
CA ILE A 128 -25.30 12.95 8.78
C ILE A 128 -26.10 14.24 8.94
N GLU A 129 -27.24 14.20 9.63
CA GLU A 129 -28.06 15.38 9.87
C GLU A 129 -27.29 16.46 10.62
N ASN A 130 -26.59 16.09 11.69
CA ASN A 130 -25.76 17.01 12.46
C ASN A 130 -24.66 17.65 11.60
N PHE A 131 -24.02 16.86 10.74
CA PHE A 131 -23.01 17.37 9.80
C PHE A 131 -23.63 18.35 8.80
N CYS A 132 -24.75 18.00 8.17
CA CYS A 132 -25.46 18.87 7.24
C CYS A 132 -25.89 20.20 7.89
N TYR A 133 -26.42 20.16 9.12
CA TYR A 133 -26.77 21.37 9.86
C TYR A 133 -25.56 22.26 10.16
N ARG A 134 -24.42 21.68 10.56
CA ARG A 134 -23.17 22.43 10.79
C ARG A 134 -22.65 23.04 9.49
N GLN A 135 -22.65 22.28 8.40
CA GLN A 135 -22.20 22.76 7.09
C GLN A 135 -23.07 23.92 6.59
N MET A 136 -24.40 23.81 6.72
CA MET A 136 -25.34 24.89 6.41
C MET A 136 -25.07 26.15 7.22
N ARG A 137 -24.79 26.03 8.52
CA ARG A 137 -24.40 27.19 9.35
C ARG A 137 -23.08 27.82 8.92
N ASN A 138 -22.07 27.01 8.60
CA ASN A 138 -20.77 27.50 8.16
C ASN A 138 -20.82 28.17 6.77
N GLN A 139 -21.73 27.72 5.90
CA GLN A 139 -21.94 28.30 4.58
C GLN A 139 -22.87 29.52 4.59
N ARG A 140 -23.53 29.85 5.72
CA ARG A 140 -24.24 31.12 5.87
C ARG A 140 -23.21 32.25 5.88
N LYS A 141 -22.97 32.83 4.70
CA LYS A 141 -22.37 34.15 4.58
C LYS A 141 -23.37 35.15 5.19
N ILE A 142 -23.15 35.53 6.46
CA ILE A 142 -23.87 36.66 7.04
C ILE A 142 -23.31 37.90 6.35
N GLY A 143 -24.07 38.44 5.39
CA GLY A 143 -23.77 39.75 4.84
C GLY A 143 -23.93 40.80 5.94
N LEU A 144 -22.84 41.43 6.34
CA LEU A 144 -22.81 42.52 7.34
C LEU A 144 -23.75 43.69 7.00
N ALA A 145 -24.24 43.77 5.76
CA ALA A 145 -25.19 44.78 5.28
C ALA A 145 -26.65 44.58 5.78
N GLN A 146 -26.97 43.50 6.49
CA GLN A 146 -28.33 43.25 7.02
C GLN A 146 -28.44 43.42 8.55
N ILE A 147 -27.38 43.88 9.23
CA ILE A 147 -27.35 44.07 10.70
C ILE A 147 -27.29 45.55 11.09
N LEU A 148 -27.21 46.48 10.14
CA LEU A 148 -27.24 47.94 10.39
C LEU A 148 -28.60 48.55 10.02
#